data_AF-A0A1H0MHM6-F1
#
_entry.id   AF-A0A1H0MHM6-F1
#
_cell.length_a   1.000
_cell.length_b   1.000
_cell.length_c   1.000
_cell.angle_alpha   90.00
_cell.angle_beta   90.00
_cell.angle_gamma   90.00
#
_symmetry.space_group_name_H-M   'P 1'
#
loop_
_entity.id
_entity.type
_entity.pdbx_description
1 polymer ?
#
loop_
_entity_poly.entity_id
_entity_poly.type
_entity_poly.pdbx_seq_one_letter_code
_entity_poly.pdbx_strand_id
1 'polypeptide(L)' 'MTDHERNELIALLAWQKGWLPEAFERMSDEELIAYNERING' A
#
# COMPACT_ATOMS: atom_id res chain seq x y z
N MET A 1 -9.52 -3.39 6.99
CA MET A 1 -8.15 -3.91 7.14
C MET A 1 -7.70 -3.64 8.57
N THR A 2 -6.92 -4.51 9.17
CA THR A 2 -6.28 -4.26 10.47
C THR A 2 -5.03 -3.40 10.28
N ASP A 3 -4.55 -2.74 11.35
CA ASP A 3 -3.30 -1.95 11.28
C ASP A 3 -2.10 -2.78 10.82
N HIS A 4 -2.07 -4.07 11.19
CA HIS A 4 -1.03 -5.00 10.77
C HIS A 4 -1.06 -5.23 9.26
N GLU A 5 -2.21 -5.65 8.72
CA GLU A 5 -2.40 -5.87 7.28
C GLU A 5 -2.11 -4.60 6.47
N ARG A 6 -2.50 -3.44 7.00
CA ARG A 6 -2.24 -2.13 6.37
C ARG A 6 -0.74 -1.87 6.25
N ASN A 7 0.01 -2.08 7.33
CA ASN A 7 1.46 -1.85 7.33
C ASN A 7 2.20 -2.83 6.42
N GLU A 8 1.76 -4.09 6.36
CA GLU A 8 2.32 -5.07 5.41
C GLU A 8 2.07 -4.68 3.97
N LEU A 9 0.85 -4.23 3.64
CA LEU A 9 0.52 -3.76 2.30
C LEU A 9 1.32 -2.51 1.92
N ILE A 10 1.44 -1.54 2.82
CA ILE A 10 2.28 -0.34 2.60
C ILE A 10 3.73 -0.73 2.34
N ALA A 11 4.32 -1.62 3.15
CA ALA A 11 5.69 -2.07 2.99
C ALA A 11 5.90 -2.79 1.64
N LEU A 12 4.95 -3.63 1.24
CA LEU A 12 4.97 -4.31 -0.06
C LEU A 12 4.95 -3.30 -1.21
N LEU A 13 4.01 -2.35 -1.19
CA LEU A 13 3.85 -1.35 -2.24
C LEU A 13 5.06 -0.41 -2.33
N ALA A 14 5.61 0.01 -1.18
CA ALA A 14 6.82 0.80 -1.09
C ALA A 14 8.01 0.07 -1.75
N TRP A 15 8.20 -1.20 -1.42
CA TRP A 15 9.25 -2.02 -2.01
C TRP A 15 9.05 -2.20 -3.53
N GLN A 16 7.84 -2.52 -3.99
CA GLN A 16 7.53 -2.72 -5.41
C GLN A 16 7.74 -1.46 -6.27
N LYS A 17 7.52 -0.27 -5.71
CA LYS A 17 7.67 1.01 -6.42
C LYS A 17 9.01 1.70 -6.19
N GLY A 18 9.83 1.18 -5.28
CA GLY A 18 11.06 1.85 -4.84
C GLY A 18 10.77 3.19 -4.17
N TRP A 19 9.63 3.29 -3.49
CA TRP A 19 9.18 4.50 -2.80
C TRP A 19 9.32 4.32 -1.29
N LEU A 20 9.26 5.43 -0.58
CA LEU A 20 9.20 5.42 0.88
C LEU A 20 7.76 5.08 1.34
N PRO A 21 7.57 4.29 2.43
CA PRO A 21 6.26 3.96 2.99
C PRO A 21 5.31 5.15 3.20
N GLU A 22 5.86 6.30 3.57
CA GLU A 22 5.15 7.55 3.84
C GLU A 22 4.34 8.08 2.64
N ALA A 23 4.69 7.65 1.42
CA ALA A 23 3.91 7.94 0.22
C ALA A 23 2.54 7.25 0.24
N PHE A 24 2.44 6.09 0.89
CA PHE A 24 1.25 5.26 0.97
C PHE A 24 0.51 5.44 2.31
N GLU A 25 1.18 5.89 3.36
CA GLU A 25 0.56 6.16 4.67
C GLU A 25 -0.60 7.16 4.61
N ARG A 26 -0.58 8.09 3.65
CA ARG A 26 -1.63 9.09 3.43
C ARG A 26 -2.86 8.55 2.70
N MET A 27 -2.77 7.37 2.11
CA MET A 27 -3.87 6.76 1.36
C MET A 27 -4.83 6.04 2.31
N SER A 28 -6.13 6.09 2.03
CA SER A 28 -7.10 5.25 2.73
C SER A 28 -6.85 3.75 2.44
N ASP A 29 -7.45 2.88 3.25
CA ASP A 29 -7.40 1.43 3.00
C ASP A 29 -7.93 1.06 1.60
N GLU A 30 -9.02 1.71 1.18
CA GLU A 30 -9.64 1.50 -0.14
C GLU A 30 -8.69 1.93 -1.27
N GLU A 31 -8.00 3.06 -1.10
CA GLU A 31 -7.03 3.56 -2.08
C GLU A 31 -5.80 2.63 -2.18
N LEU A 32 -5.32 2.09 -1.06
CA LEU A 32 -4.21 1.11 -1.05
C LEU A 32 -4.59 -0.17 -1.79
N ILE A 33 -5.79 -0.70 -1.53
CA ILE A 33 -6.31 -1.89 -2.18
C ILE A 33 -6.47 -1.64 -3.69
N ALA A 34 -7.14 -0.55 -4.08
CA ALA A 34 -7.34 -0.21 -5.49
C ALA A 34 -6.01 0.02 -6.23
N TYR A 35 -5.02 0.63 -5.57
CA TYR A 35 -3.69 0.78 -6.13
C TYR A 35 -3.00 -0.57 -6.32
N ASN A 36 -3.06 -1.45 -5.31
CA ASN A 36 -2.50 -2.79 -5.37
C ASN A 36 -3.14 -3.63 -6.50
N GLU A 37 -4.46 -3.56 -6.66
CA GLU A 37 -5.19 -4.22 -7.76
C GLU A 37 -4.78 -3.68 -9.13
N ARG A 38 -4.62 -2.36 -9.26
CA ARG A 38 -4.20 -1.72 -10.53
C ARG A 38 -2.83 -2.17 -11.00
N ILE A 39 -1.90 -2.46 -10.08
CA ILE A 39 -0.51 -2.78 -10.43
C ILE A 39 -0.22 -4.29 -10.52
N ASN A 40 -1.05 -5.13 -9.89
CA ASN A 40 -0.89 -6.59 -9.88
C ASN A 40 -1.97 -7.33 -10.68
N GLY A 41 -2.94 -6.60 -11.26
CA GLY A 41 -4.01 -7.13 -12.13
C GLY A 41 -3.62 -7.28 -13.59
#